data_AF-A0A7U9EY79-F1
#
_entry.id   AF-A0A7U9EY79-F1
#
_cell.length_a   1.000
_cell.length_b   1.000
_cell.length_c   1.000
_cell.angle_alpha   90.00
_cell.angle_beta   90.00
_cell.angle_gamma   90.00
#
_symmetry.space_group_name_H-M   'P 1'
#
loop_
_entity.id
_entity.type
_entity.pdbx_description
1 polymer ?
#
loop_
_entity_poly.entity_id
_entity_poly.type
_entity_poly.pdbx_seq_one_letter_code
_entity_poly.pdbx_strand_id
1 'polypeptide(L)'
;MDVQICEIYDSSYLNIISALFQDLDLPQLIDRLVPVDPQCQTRTSDAVKLILLDILSGRQALVHLERWAHEIDLSKLIRPGLKPSWFNDDALARHLDRLYEADIHKVISTCLIHIYRKEGLPLQAFHADTTDKTVYGAYESVSSEALRITHGYNRHHR
;
A
#
# COMPACT_ATOMS: atom_id res chain seq x y z
N MET A 1 28.59 22.95 -22.68
CA MET A 1 27.61 21.95 -22.23
C MET A 1 26.26 22.62 -22.35
N ASP A 2 25.50 22.28 -23.38
CA ASP A 2 24.15 22.81 -23.56
C ASP A 2 23.18 21.96 -22.74
N VAL A 3 22.53 22.57 -21.76
CA VAL A 3 21.49 21.91 -20.96
C VAL A 3 20.16 22.14 -21.68
N GLN A 4 19.50 21.07 -22.13
CA GLN A 4 18.14 21.10 -22.66
C GLN A 4 17.14 20.68 -21.58
N ILE A 5 16.09 21.49 -21.37
CA ILE A 5 14.96 21.14 -20.51
C ILE A 5 13.99 20.32 -21.36
N CYS A 6 13.78 19.05 -21.01
CA CYS A 6 12.85 18.17 -21.72
C CYS A 6 11.40 18.37 -21.23
N GLU A 7 11.18 18.39 -19.91
CA GLU A 7 9.85 18.43 -19.30
C GLU A 7 9.91 19.16 -17.95
N ILE A 8 8.77 19.73 -17.50
CA ILE A 8 8.62 20.43 -16.21
C ILE A 8 7.39 19.86 -15.51
N TYR A 9 7.56 19.49 -14.23
CA TYR A 9 6.51 18.90 -13.41
C TYR A 9 6.37 19.66 -12.09
N ASP A 10 5.14 19.98 -11.69
CA ASP A 10 4.87 20.39 -10.31
C ASP A 10 4.76 19.14 -9.43
N SER A 11 5.51 19.14 -8.33
CA SER A 11 5.64 17.97 -7.45
C SER A 11 5.62 18.33 -5.97
N SER A 12 5.49 19.63 -5.61
CA SER A 12 5.26 20.16 -4.26
C SER A 12 5.80 19.25 -3.11
N TYR A 13 4.93 18.81 -2.20
CA TYR A 13 5.25 17.91 -1.08
C TYR A 13 5.42 16.44 -1.49
N LEU A 14 5.04 16.03 -2.70
CA LEU A 14 5.17 14.64 -3.16
C LEU A 14 6.65 14.20 -3.22
N ASN A 15 7.58 15.13 -3.45
CA ASN A 15 9.01 14.85 -3.36
C ASN A 15 9.43 14.42 -1.94
N ILE A 16 8.87 15.07 -0.91
CA ILE A 16 9.16 14.75 0.49
C ILE A 16 8.59 13.38 0.83
N ILE A 17 7.34 13.11 0.46
CA ILE A 17 6.71 11.80 0.67
C ILE A 17 7.48 10.70 -0.07
N SER A 18 7.88 10.95 -1.31
CA SER A 18 8.68 10.02 -2.10
C SER A 18 10.02 9.71 -1.45
N ALA A 19 10.71 10.73 -0.94
CA ALA A 19 11.98 10.59 -0.24
C ALA A 19 11.80 9.79 1.05
N LEU A 20 10.82 10.14 1.90
CA LEU A 20 10.51 9.39 3.13
C LEU A 20 10.20 7.92 2.84
N PHE A 21 9.43 7.64 1.79
CA PHE A 21 9.12 6.26 1.41
C PHE A 21 10.39 5.46 1.04
N GLN A 22 11.36 6.08 0.37
CA GLN A 22 12.67 5.48 0.07
C GLN A 22 13.54 5.37 1.32
N ASP A 23 13.63 6.43 2.10
CA ASP A 23 14.44 6.52 3.31
C ASP A 23 13.95 5.55 4.39
N LEU A 24 12.70 5.08 4.33
CA LEU A 24 12.15 4.05 5.20
C LEU A 24 12.34 2.61 4.66
N ASP A 25 13.11 2.40 3.57
CA ASP A 25 13.30 1.12 2.86
C ASP A 25 12.00 0.36 2.53
N LEU A 26 10.87 1.08 2.44
CA LEU A 26 9.58 0.46 2.20
C LEU A 26 9.48 -0.22 0.83
N PRO A 27 10.06 0.31 -0.27
CA PRO A 27 10.01 -0.39 -1.55
C PRO A 27 10.63 -1.77 -1.49
N GLN A 28 11.84 -1.88 -0.93
CA GLN A 28 12.58 -3.14 -0.82
C GLN A 28 11.87 -4.11 0.11
N LEU A 29 11.28 -3.60 1.20
CA LEU A 29 10.49 -4.42 2.12
C LEU A 29 9.23 -4.98 1.44
N ILE A 30 8.47 -4.13 0.75
CA ILE A 30 7.23 -4.52 0.06
C ILE A 30 7.55 -5.53 -1.04
N ASP A 31 8.56 -5.26 -1.89
CA ASP A 31 8.94 -6.17 -2.97
C ASP A 31 9.49 -7.51 -2.46
N ARG A 32 10.02 -7.57 -1.23
CA ARG A 32 10.41 -8.83 -0.59
C ARG A 32 9.21 -9.61 -0.05
N LEU A 33 8.20 -8.92 0.48
CA LEU A 33 6.98 -9.54 1.00
C LEU A 33 6.04 -9.98 -0.12
N VAL A 34 6.04 -9.24 -1.23
CA VAL A 34 5.23 -9.50 -2.43
C VAL A 34 6.18 -9.56 -3.65
N PRO A 35 6.88 -10.69 -3.84
CA PRO A 35 7.91 -10.84 -4.87
C PRO A 35 7.40 -10.54 -6.26
N VAL A 36 8.15 -9.74 -7.03
CA VAL A 36 7.80 -9.29 -8.39
C VAL A 36 7.34 -10.46 -9.26
N ASP A 37 6.17 -10.29 -9.86
CA ASP A 37 5.65 -11.22 -10.87
C ASP A 37 6.31 -10.91 -12.22
N PRO A 38 6.95 -11.89 -12.89
CA PRO A 38 7.54 -11.70 -14.22
C PRO A 38 6.57 -11.21 -15.30
N GLN A 39 5.25 -11.42 -15.11
CA GLN A 39 4.22 -10.95 -16.01
C GLN A 39 3.89 -9.46 -15.81
N CYS A 40 4.36 -8.85 -14.71
CA CYS A 40 4.15 -7.44 -14.41
C CYS A 40 5.36 -6.58 -14.84
N GLN A 41 5.08 -5.45 -15.50
CA GLN A 41 6.12 -4.47 -15.85
C GLN A 41 6.55 -3.59 -14.66
N THR A 42 5.68 -3.51 -13.66
CA THR A 42 5.86 -2.75 -12.41
C THR A 42 6.03 -3.70 -11.24
N ARG A 43 6.72 -3.23 -10.21
CA ARG A 43 6.83 -3.93 -8.94
C ARG A 43 5.64 -3.57 -8.06
N THR A 44 5.39 -4.38 -7.02
CA THR A 44 4.32 -4.08 -6.06
C THR A 44 4.61 -2.76 -5.34
N SER A 45 5.87 -2.47 -5.00
CA SER A 45 6.23 -1.17 -4.42
C SER A 45 5.94 0.01 -5.34
N ASP A 46 6.07 -0.14 -6.67
CA ASP A 46 5.82 0.92 -7.63
C ASP A 46 4.33 1.31 -7.59
N ALA A 47 3.45 0.31 -7.63
CA ALA A 47 2.00 0.50 -7.55
C ALA A 47 1.58 1.11 -6.21
N VAL A 48 2.08 0.57 -5.09
CA VAL A 48 1.80 1.11 -3.74
C VAL A 48 2.24 2.56 -3.64
N LYS A 49 3.45 2.89 -4.13
CA LYS A 49 3.97 4.25 -4.07
C LYS A 49 3.14 5.21 -4.93
N LEU A 50 2.75 4.81 -6.14
CA LEU A 50 1.88 5.64 -6.98
C LEU A 50 0.53 5.91 -6.30
N ILE A 51 -0.12 4.87 -5.76
CA ILE A 51 -1.40 4.99 -5.04
C ILE A 51 -1.26 5.92 -3.82
N LEU A 52 -0.18 5.76 -3.04
CA LEU A 52 0.09 6.61 -1.88
C LEU A 52 0.24 8.08 -2.27
N LEU A 53 1.00 8.36 -3.34
CA LEU A 53 1.19 9.73 -3.83
C LEU A 53 -0.12 10.32 -4.38
N ASP A 54 -0.94 9.52 -5.07
CA ASP A 54 -2.25 9.93 -5.60
C ASP A 54 -3.20 10.32 -4.46
N ILE A 55 -3.33 9.46 -3.44
CA ILE A 55 -4.13 9.74 -2.23
C ILE A 55 -3.67 11.03 -1.56
N LEU A 56 -2.36 11.18 -1.35
CA LEU A 56 -1.81 12.34 -0.64
C LEU A 56 -1.83 13.61 -1.47
N SER A 57 -1.98 13.51 -2.79
CA SER A 57 -2.17 14.67 -3.67
C SER A 57 -3.57 15.31 -3.57
N GLY A 58 -4.50 14.67 -2.84
CA GLY A 58 -5.88 15.11 -2.70
C GLY A 58 -6.80 14.71 -3.85
N ARG A 59 -6.32 13.84 -4.75
CA ARG A 59 -7.11 13.28 -5.85
C ARG A 59 -8.00 12.13 -5.36
N GLN A 60 -8.95 11.74 -6.21
CA GLN A 60 -9.76 10.56 -5.96
C GLN A 60 -8.89 9.31 -6.16
N ALA A 61 -8.57 8.66 -5.04
CA ALA A 61 -7.76 7.46 -5.01
C ALA A 61 -8.27 6.36 -5.95
N LEU A 62 -7.34 5.64 -6.59
CA LEU A 62 -7.59 4.48 -7.46
C LEU A 62 -8.31 4.79 -8.78
N VAL A 63 -8.45 6.07 -9.16
CA VAL A 63 -9.13 6.47 -10.39
C VAL A 63 -8.18 7.18 -11.34
N HIS A 64 -8.08 6.68 -12.58
CA HIS A 64 -7.28 7.28 -13.65
C HIS A 64 -5.79 7.47 -13.31
N LEU A 65 -5.19 6.50 -12.59
CA LEU A 65 -3.78 6.58 -12.19
C LEU A 65 -2.83 6.59 -13.38
N GLU A 66 -3.11 5.84 -14.46
CA GLU A 66 -2.33 5.94 -15.70
C GLU A 66 -2.34 7.37 -16.26
N ARG A 67 -3.51 8.01 -16.31
CA ARG A 67 -3.62 9.40 -16.79
C ARG A 67 -2.80 10.33 -15.91
N TRP A 68 -2.91 10.18 -14.60
CA TRP A 68 -2.14 11.01 -13.66
C TRP A 68 -0.63 10.72 -13.73
N ALA A 69 -0.23 9.48 -14.01
CA ALA A 69 1.15 9.10 -14.20
C ALA A 69 1.82 9.81 -15.41
N HIS A 70 1.04 10.31 -16.38
CA HIS A 70 1.53 11.19 -17.45
C HIS A 70 1.79 12.64 -16.99
N GLU A 71 1.21 13.06 -15.87
CA GLU A 71 1.26 14.44 -15.37
C GLU A 71 2.35 14.65 -14.30
N ILE A 72 3.08 13.59 -13.92
CA ILE A 72 4.08 13.62 -12.86
C ILE A 72 5.43 13.05 -13.31
N ASP A 73 6.50 13.46 -12.64
CA ASP A 73 7.84 12.88 -12.85
C ASP A 73 7.95 11.50 -12.18
N LEU A 74 7.51 10.44 -12.88
CA LEU A 74 7.60 9.06 -12.39
C LEU A 74 9.04 8.64 -12.07
N SER A 75 10.00 9.14 -12.85
CA SER A 75 11.41 8.77 -12.68
C SER A 75 11.95 9.31 -11.37
N LYS A 76 11.57 10.54 -11.01
CA LYS A 76 11.93 11.18 -9.74
C LYS A 76 11.12 10.67 -8.56
N LEU A 77 9.80 10.53 -8.74
CA LEU A 77 8.89 10.20 -7.64
C LEU A 77 8.84 8.71 -7.32
N ILE A 78 9.12 7.82 -8.27
CA ILE A 78 9.04 6.37 -8.03
C ILE A 78 10.38 5.71 -8.29
N ARG A 79 10.75 5.55 -9.56
CA ARG A 79 12.06 5.05 -10.00
C ARG A 79 12.27 5.25 -11.50
N PRO A 80 13.52 5.29 -11.98
CA PRO A 80 13.82 5.40 -13.41
C PRO A 80 13.23 4.26 -14.27
N GLY A 81 12.90 4.59 -15.51
CA GLY A 81 12.50 3.62 -16.54
C GLY A 81 11.03 3.18 -16.49
N LEU A 82 10.23 3.75 -15.59
CA LEU A 82 8.79 3.53 -15.56
C LEU A 82 8.08 4.26 -16.70
N LYS A 83 7.01 3.63 -17.20
CA LYS A 83 6.12 4.23 -18.20
C LYS A 83 4.73 4.42 -17.59
N PRO A 84 4.06 5.55 -17.84
CA PRO A 84 2.70 5.77 -17.35
C PRO A 84 1.73 4.64 -17.71
N SER A 85 1.82 4.11 -18.93
CA SER A 85 0.97 3.02 -19.44
C SER A 85 1.10 1.68 -18.69
N TRP A 86 2.10 1.54 -17.82
CA TRP A 86 2.25 0.37 -16.95
C TRP A 86 1.40 0.46 -15.67
N PHE A 87 0.72 1.59 -15.45
CA PHE A 87 -0.17 1.85 -14.31
C PHE A 87 -1.64 1.93 -14.72
N ASN A 88 -2.04 1.19 -15.77
CA ASN A 88 -3.44 1.00 -16.11
C ASN A 88 -4.19 0.24 -15.02
N ASP A 89 -5.53 0.33 -15.06
CA ASP A 89 -6.41 -0.23 -14.03
C ASP A 89 -6.21 -1.74 -13.84
N ASP A 90 -5.98 -2.51 -14.91
CA ASP A 90 -5.73 -3.96 -14.83
C ASP A 90 -4.39 -4.26 -14.14
N ALA A 91 -3.35 -3.48 -14.42
CA ALA A 91 -2.04 -3.63 -13.79
C ALA A 91 -2.10 -3.32 -12.29
N LEU A 92 -2.85 -2.28 -11.92
CA LEU A 92 -3.06 -1.92 -10.51
C LEU A 92 -3.89 -2.98 -9.79
N ALA A 93 -4.97 -3.46 -10.41
CA ALA A 93 -5.79 -4.55 -9.87
C ALA A 93 -4.95 -5.79 -9.56
N ARG A 94 -4.09 -6.22 -10.50
CA ARG A 94 -3.17 -7.36 -10.26
C ARG A 94 -2.25 -7.15 -9.05
N HIS A 95 -1.77 -5.93 -8.82
CA HIS A 95 -0.95 -5.64 -7.64
C HIS A 95 -1.76 -5.64 -6.35
N LEU A 96 -3.01 -5.17 -6.37
CA LEU A 96 -3.93 -5.22 -5.23
C LEU A 96 -4.30 -6.67 -4.89
N ASP A 97 -4.58 -7.52 -5.89
CA ASP A 97 -4.82 -8.94 -5.69
C ASP A 97 -3.60 -9.63 -5.06
N ARG A 98 -2.39 -9.34 -5.58
CA ARG A 98 -1.15 -9.91 -5.03
C ARG A 98 -0.87 -9.45 -3.60
N LEU A 99 -1.23 -8.22 -3.25
CA LEU A 99 -1.16 -7.71 -1.88
C LEU A 99 -2.15 -8.44 -0.95
N TYR A 100 -3.35 -8.75 -1.45
CA TYR A 100 -4.34 -9.54 -0.71
C TYR A 100 -3.86 -10.97 -0.48
N GLU A 101 -3.40 -11.66 -1.52
CA GLU A 101 -2.86 -13.02 -1.45
C GLU A 101 -1.64 -13.14 -0.52
N ALA A 102 -0.86 -12.06 -0.39
CA ALA A 102 0.28 -11.99 0.54
C ALA A 102 -0.11 -11.74 2.01
N ASP A 103 -1.40 -11.76 2.34
CA ASP A 103 -1.96 -11.29 3.61
C ASP A 103 -1.62 -9.80 3.87
N ILE A 104 -2.47 -8.92 3.36
CA ILE A 104 -2.30 -7.47 3.47
C ILE A 104 -2.11 -7.00 4.93
N HIS A 105 -2.73 -7.67 5.91
CA HIS A 105 -2.57 -7.31 7.31
C HIS A 105 -1.15 -7.61 7.80
N LYS A 106 -0.58 -8.74 7.37
CA LYS A 106 0.82 -9.08 7.62
C LYS A 106 1.77 -8.12 6.92
N VAL A 107 1.50 -7.74 5.66
CA VAL A 107 2.32 -6.77 4.92
C VAL A 107 2.36 -5.44 5.66
N ILE A 108 1.20 -4.87 6.00
CA ILE A 108 1.10 -3.59 6.71
C ILE A 108 1.77 -3.67 8.08
N SER A 109 1.49 -4.71 8.87
CA SER A 109 2.09 -4.86 10.20
C SER A 109 3.61 -4.96 10.14
N THR A 110 4.15 -5.64 9.12
CA THR A 110 5.60 -5.74 8.91
C THR A 110 6.20 -4.39 8.56
N CYS A 111 5.55 -3.60 7.68
CA CYS A 111 5.98 -2.23 7.38
C CYS A 111 5.98 -1.34 8.62
N LEU A 112 4.92 -1.38 9.43
CA LEU A 112 4.85 -0.59 10.67
C LEU A 112 5.97 -0.98 11.64
N ILE A 113 6.16 -2.27 11.92
CA ILE A 113 7.25 -2.74 12.80
C ILE A 113 8.62 -2.32 12.25
N HIS A 114 8.81 -2.38 10.93
CA HIS A 114 10.04 -1.93 10.29
C HIS A 114 10.30 -0.44 10.55
N ILE A 115 9.30 0.42 10.33
CA ILE A 115 9.40 1.87 10.59
C ILE A 115 9.75 2.13 12.05
N TYR A 116 9.04 1.50 13.00
CA TYR A 116 9.32 1.65 14.44
C TYR A 116 10.78 1.31 14.79
N ARG A 117 11.30 0.21 14.23
CA ARG A 117 12.68 -0.22 14.46
C ARG A 117 13.69 0.71 13.81
N LYS A 118 13.42 1.15 12.58
CA LYS A 118 14.32 2.00 11.80
C LYS A 118 14.46 3.39 12.42
N GLU A 119 13.35 3.97 12.87
CA GLU A 119 13.30 5.29 13.47
C GLU A 119 13.60 5.28 14.99
N GLY A 120 13.82 4.11 15.58
CA GLY A 120 14.09 3.99 17.02
C GLY A 120 12.93 4.45 17.91
N LEU A 121 11.69 4.37 17.42
CA LEU A 121 10.51 4.85 18.14
C LEU A 121 10.19 3.93 19.33
N PRO A 122 10.00 4.48 20.55
CA PRO A 122 9.69 3.67 21.71
C PRO A 122 8.27 3.12 21.61
N LEU A 123 8.14 1.79 21.61
CA LEU A 123 6.84 1.12 21.64
C LEU A 123 6.34 1.02 23.09
N GLN A 124 5.72 2.08 23.60
CA GLN A 124 5.25 2.13 25.01
C GLN A 124 3.91 1.43 25.22
N ALA A 125 3.05 1.43 24.20
CA ALA A 125 1.73 0.80 24.25
C ALA A 125 1.33 0.26 22.88
N PHE A 126 0.65 -0.88 22.87
CA PHE A 126 0.04 -1.44 21.67
C PHE A 126 -1.48 -1.29 21.78
N HIS A 127 -2.07 -0.42 20.98
CA HIS A 127 -3.52 -0.27 20.90
C HIS A 127 -4.04 -1.16 19.76
N ALA A 128 -4.69 -2.26 20.13
CA ALA A 128 -5.38 -3.12 19.18
C ALA A 128 -6.85 -2.67 19.08
N ASP A 129 -7.19 -1.98 17.99
CA ASP A 129 -8.59 -1.68 17.68
C ASP A 129 -9.20 -2.85 16.89
N THR A 130 -9.73 -3.84 17.61
CA THR A 130 -10.46 -4.98 17.02
C THR A 130 -11.80 -4.57 16.42
N THR A 131 -12.06 -4.93 15.16
CA THR A 131 -13.40 -4.79 14.58
C THR A 131 -14.35 -5.80 15.19
N ASP A 132 -15.48 -5.34 15.72
CA ASP A 132 -16.54 -6.22 16.19
C ASP A 132 -17.28 -6.83 14.99
N LYS A 133 -17.44 -8.15 14.98
CA LYS A 133 -18.32 -8.86 14.04
C LYS A 133 -19.55 -9.34 14.80
N THR A 134 -20.71 -8.80 14.46
CA THR A 134 -22.00 -9.26 15.00
C THR A 134 -22.67 -10.15 13.96
N VAL A 135 -23.10 -11.34 14.39
CA VAL A 135 -23.69 -12.35 13.50
C VAL A 135 -24.99 -12.86 14.11
N TYR A 136 -25.97 -13.21 13.26
CA TYR A 136 -27.28 -13.69 13.67
C TYR A 136 -27.66 -14.93 12.83
N GLY A 137 -28.12 -16.00 13.49
CA GLY A 137 -28.60 -17.19 12.80
C GLY A 137 -28.49 -18.47 13.63
N ALA A 138 -29.15 -19.52 13.16
CA ALA A 138 -28.95 -20.89 13.66
C ALA A 138 -27.79 -21.52 12.89
N TYR A 139 -26.63 -21.64 13.54
CA TYR A 139 -25.43 -22.27 12.95
C TYR A 139 -25.43 -23.76 13.30
N GLU A 140 -25.99 -24.58 12.41
CA GLU A 140 -26.21 -26.02 12.63
C GLU A 140 -24.97 -26.90 12.38
N SER A 141 -23.95 -26.36 11.71
CA SER A 141 -22.70 -27.07 11.43
C SER A 141 -21.49 -26.18 11.72
N VAL A 142 -20.47 -26.75 12.37
CA VAL A 142 -19.24 -26.05 12.73
C VAL A 142 -18.07 -26.86 12.18
N SER A 143 -17.30 -26.28 11.26
CA SER A 143 -16.00 -26.83 10.85
C SER A 143 -15.05 -26.83 12.05
N SER A 144 -14.17 -27.83 12.19
CA SER A 144 -13.13 -27.84 13.23
C SER A 144 -12.16 -26.67 13.13
N GLU A 145 -12.07 -26.02 11.96
CA GLU A 145 -11.24 -24.84 11.71
C GLU A 145 -12.03 -23.52 11.90
N ALA A 146 -13.33 -23.59 12.18
CA ALA A 146 -14.16 -22.40 12.36
C ALA A 146 -13.92 -21.76 13.74
N LEU A 147 -13.98 -20.43 13.77
CA LEU A 147 -14.06 -19.66 15.02
C LEU A 147 -15.27 -20.13 15.84
N ARG A 148 -15.04 -20.52 17.09
CA ARG A 148 -16.11 -20.91 18.01
C ARG A 148 -16.91 -19.67 18.38
N ILE A 149 -18.08 -19.51 17.75
CA ILE A 149 -18.99 -18.41 18.04
C ILE A 149 -19.67 -18.70 19.39
N THR A 150 -19.39 -17.86 20.38
CA THR A 150 -20.03 -17.91 21.70
C THR A 150 -20.87 -16.66 21.91
N HIS A 151 -21.94 -16.78 22.67
CA HIS A 151 -22.70 -15.61 23.11
C HIS A 151 -21.79 -14.70 23.96
N GLY A 152 -21.70 -13.42 23.60
CA GLY A 152 -20.85 -12.43 24.25
C GLY A 152 -21.29 -11.02 23.93
N TYR A 153 -20.73 -10.05 24.65
CA TYR A 153 -21.03 -8.64 24.49
C TYR A 153 -19.97 -7.96 23.60
N ASN A 154 -20.42 -7.18 22.62
CA ASN A 154 -19.53 -6.36 21.78
C ASN A 154 -19.15 -5.05 22.52
N ARG A 155 -18.29 -4.21 21.92
CA ARG A 155 -17.88 -2.95 22.56
C ARG A 155 -18.99 -1.93 22.74
N HIS A 156 -20.09 -2.06 22.01
CA HIS A 156 -21.27 -1.19 22.17
C HIS A 156 -22.07 -1.50 23.45
N HIS A 157 -21.74 -2.59 24.14
CA HIS A 157 -22.36 -2.98 25.40
C HIS A 157 -21.58 -2.43 26.61
N ARG A 158 -21.29 -1.13 26.60
CA ARG A 158 -20.70 -0.37 27.73
C ARG A 158 -21.67 0.69 28.22
#